data_AF-A0A7C0Z544-F1
#
_entry.id   AF-A0A7C0Z544-F1
#
_cell.length_a   1.000
_cell.length_b   1.000
_cell.length_c   1.000
_cell.angle_alpha   90.00
_cell.angle_beta   90.00
_cell.angle_gamma   90.00
#
_symmetry.space_group_name_H-M   'P 1'
#
loop_
_entity.id
_entity.type
_entity.pdbx_description
1 polymer ?
#
loop_
_entity_poly.entity_id
_entity_poly.type
_entity_poly.pdbx_seq_one_letter_code
_entity_poly.pdbx_strand_id
1 'polypeptide(L)' 'MICDICGLETERRYALDLKRGIWCCPLCLHVYQQIWSYYSKKGYSRERCIAILRRVVERQKREGKWRPNAVYSTKSIEK' A
#
# COMPACT_ATOMS: atom_id res chain seq x y z
N MET A 1 -5.75 -13.07 -6.34
CA MET A 1 -5.13 -13.08 -4.98
C MET A 1 -5.66 -11.91 -4.18
N ILE A 2 -5.68 -11.98 -2.84
CA ILE A 2 -6.18 -10.88 -1.98
C ILE A 2 -5.01 -10.05 -1.44
N CYS A 3 -5.16 -8.73 -1.41
CA CYS A 3 -4.21 -7.82 -0.76
C CYS A 3 -4.37 -7.81 0.77
N ASP A 4 -3.30 -8.07 1.53
CA ASP A 4 -3.32 -8.12 3.01
C ASP A 4 -3.49 -6.74 3.68
N ILE A 5 -3.49 -5.67 2.87
CA ILE A 5 -3.62 -4.29 3.34
C ILE A 5 -5.02 -3.77 3.10
N CYS A 6 -5.55 -3.89 1.88
CA CYS A 6 -6.83 -3.29 1.50
C CYS A 6 -7.94 -4.32 1.23
N GLY A 7 -7.64 -5.62 1.20
CA GLY A 7 -8.62 -6.68 0.97
C GLY A 7 -9.12 -6.77 -0.48
N LEU A 8 -8.51 -6.04 -1.41
CA LEU A 8 -8.91 -6.08 -2.81
C LEU A 8 -8.31 -7.30 -3.53
N GLU A 9 -9.09 -7.83 -4.47
CA GLU A 9 -8.59 -8.78 -5.44
C GLU A 9 -7.58 -8.12 -6.37
N THR A 10 -6.51 -8.84 -6.66
CA THR A 10 -5.45 -8.39 -7.57
C THR A 10 -4.80 -9.56 -8.29
N GLU A 11 -4.39 -9.32 -9.52
CA GLU A 11 -3.60 -10.25 -10.34
C GLU A 11 -2.12 -10.25 -9.93
N ARG A 12 -1.64 -9.17 -9.30
CA ARG A 12 -0.23 -8.99 -8.92
C ARG A 12 -0.12 -8.58 -7.47
N ARG A 13 0.81 -9.20 -6.73
CA ARG A 13 1.11 -8.84 -5.35
C ARG A 13 2.60 -8.59 -5.15
N TYR A 14 2.91 -7.67 -4.25
CA TYR A 14 4.27 -7.29 -3.88
C TYR A 14 4.50 -7.51 -2.40
N ALA A 15 5.65 -8.07 -2.06
CA ALA A 15 6.03 -8.28 -0.67
C ALA A 15 6.33 -6.93 -0.01
N LEU A 16 5.55 -6.58 1.00
CA LEU A 16 5.73 -5.38 1.79
C LEU A 16 6.53 -5.68 3.06
N ASP A 17 6.36 -6.89 3.61
CA ASP A 17 7.20 -7.48 4.65
C ASP A 17 7.28 -9.00 4.48
N LEU A 18 8.41 -9.49 3.98
CA LEU A 18 8.65 -10.92 3.75
C LEU A 18 8.64 -11.74 5.05
N LYS A 19 9.15 -11.18 6.16
CA LYS A 19 9.23 -11.92 7.44
C LYS A 19 7.85 -12.23 8.00
N ARG A 20 6.91 -11.31 7.78
CA ARG A 20 5.53 -11.43 8.27
C ARG A 20 4.56 -11.94 7.20
N GLY A 21 5.07 -12.28 6.01
CA GLY A 21 4.26 -12.72 4.88
C GLY A 21 3.23 -11.68 4.43
N ILE A 22 3.53 -10.39 4.56
CA ILE A 22 2.60 -9.31 4.17
C ILE A 22 2.78 -8.99 2.70
N TRP A 23 1.74 -9.24 1.92
CA TRP A 23 1.67 -8.96 0.49
C TRP A 23 0.60 -7.91 0.19
N CYS A 24 0.87 -7.07 -0.80
CA CYS A 24 -0.03 -5.97 -1.15
C CYS A 24 -0.23 -5.82 -2.66
N CYS A 25 -1.35 -5.21 -3.05
CA CYS A 25 -1.61 -4.85 -4.45
C CYS A 25 -0.77 -3.63 -4.88
N PRO A 26 -0.65 -3.36 -6.21
CA PRO A 26 0.13 -2.23 -6.72
C PRO A 26 -0.24 -0.88 -6.10
N LEU A 27 -1.53 -0.61 -5.89
CA LEU A 27 -2.02 0.63 -5.25
C LEU A 27 -1.50 0.77 -3.81
N CYS A 28 -1.60 -0.29 -3.00
CA CYS A 28 -1.08 -0.24 -1.63
C CYS A 28 0.44 -0.07 -1.58
N LEU A 29 1.17 -0.68 -2.53
CA LEU A 29 2.61 -0.50 -2.65
C LEU A 29 2.96 0.96 -2.95
N HIS A 30 2.25 1.59 -3.89
CA HIS A 30 2.49 2.98 -4.26
C HIS A 30 2.29 3.94 -3.07
N VAL A 31 1.17 3.80 -2.35
CA VAL A 31 0.91 4.60 -1.15
C VAL A 31 1.95 4.32 -0.06
N TYR A 32 2.35 3.06 0.10
CA TYR A 32 3.38 2.68 1.06
C TYR A 32 4.73 3.33 0.76
N GLN A 33 5.14 3.38 -0.51
CA GLN A 33 6.40 4.03 -0.89
C GLN A 33 6.43 5.52 -0.52
N GLN A 34 5.31 6.22 -0.68
CA GLN A 34 5.18 7.62 -0.25
C GLN A 34 5.29 7.76 1.27
N ILE A 35 4.58 6.91 2.03
CA ILE A 35 4.65 6.85 3.50
C ILE A 35 6.09 6.56 3.93
N TRP A 36 6.72 5.53 3.36
CA TRP A 36 8.08 5.12 3.68
C TRP A 36 9.08 6.23 3.41
N SER A 37 9.04 6.87 2.25
CA SER A 37 9.95 7.96 1.88
C SER A 37 9.89 9.14 2.86
N TYR A 38 8.68 9.46 3.34
CA TYR A 38 8.48 10.55 4.30
C TYR A 38 8.86 10.18 5.74
N TYR A 39 8.42 9.02 6.23
CA TYR A 39 8.53 8.65 7.64
C TYR A 39 9.84 7.93 7.99
N SER A 40 10.47 7.23 7.05
CA SER A 40 11.79 6.59 7.30
C SER A 40 12.85 7.62 7.68
N LYS A 41 12.85 8.79 7.04
CA LYS A 41 13.72 9.94 7.37
C LYS A 41 13.49 10.49 8.79
N LYS A 42 12.35 10.17 9.40
CA LYS A 42 11.98 10.53 10.77
C LYS A 42 12.22 9.39 11.77
N GLY A 43 12.93 8.33 11.36
CA GLY A 43 13.26 7.18 12.20
C GLY A 43 12.11 6.18 12.40
N TYR A 44 11.06 6.23 11.56
CA TYR A 44 9.95 5.28 11.70
C TYR A 44 10.35 3.91 11.13
N SER A 45 10.03 2.85 11.87
CA SER A 45 10.24 1.48 11.41
C SER A 45 9.29 1.10 10.27
N ARG A 46 9.63 0.01 9.57
CA ARG A 46 8.79 -0.58 8.52
C ARG A 46 7.40 -0.91 9.07
N GLU A 47 7.33 -1.56 10.23
CA GLU A 47 6.08 -1.96 10.88
C GLU A 47 5.21 -0.73 11.18
N ARG A 48 5.81 0.38 11.61
CA ARG A 48 5.09 1.63 11.88
C ARG A 48 4.55 2.26 10.59
N CYS A 49 5.31 2.24 9.51
CA CYS A 49 4.87 2.68 8.18
C CYS A 49 3.72 1.81 7.65
N ILE A 50 3.77 0.48 7.87
CA ILE A 50 2.68 -0.45 7.52
C ILE A 50 1.41 -0.13 8.31
N ALA A 51 1.54 0.14 9.61
CA ALA A 51 0.40 0.54 10.44
C ALA A 51 -0.24 1.86 9.94
N ILE A 52 0.57 2.83 9.51
CA ILE A 52 0.08 4.08 8.91
C ILE A 52 -0.66 3.78 7.60
N LEU A 53 -0.10 2.94 6.73
CA LEU A 53 -0.73 2.53 5.47
C LEU A 53 -2.13 1.95 5.71
N ARG A 54 -2.26 0.99 6.64
CA ARG A 54 -3.55 0.40 7.01
C ARG A 54 -4.55 1.45 7.48
N ARG A 55 -4.13 2.40 8.32
CA ARG A 55 -5.00 3.50 8.77
C ARG A 55 -5.45 4.41 7.63
N VAL A 56 -4.55 4.72 6.69
CA VAL A 56 -4.88 5.53 5.50
C VAL A 56 -5.92 4.83 4.64
N VAL A 57 -5.73 3.54 4.37
CA VAL A 57 -6.65 2.71 3.59
C VAL A 57 -8.03 2.66 4.25
N GLU A 58 -8.09 2.33 5.54
CA GLU A 58 -9.35 2.23 6.28
C GLU A 58 -10.08 3.59 6.39
N ARG A 59 -9.35 4.69 6.51
CA ARG A 59 -9.94 6.03 6.43
C ARG A 59 -10.53 6.30 5.04
N GLN A 60 -9.76 6.05 3.98
CA GLN A 60 -10.24 6.29 2.62
C GLN A 60 -11.41 5.39 2.22
N LYS A 61 -11.46 4.15 2.70
CA LYS A 61 -12.62 3.26 2.52
C LYS A 61 -13.87 3.84 3.17
N ARG A 62 -13.78 4.28 4.44
CA ARG A 62 -14.89 4.92 5.16
C ARG A 62 -15.38 6.19 4.46
N GLU A 63 -14.47 6.93 3.83
CA GLU A 63 -14.80 8.14 3.06
C GLU A 63 -15.26 7.84 1.62
N GLY A 64 -15.30 6.58 1.17
CA GLY A 64 -15.63 6.22 -0.22
C GLY A 64 -14.59 6.67 -1.26
N LYS A 65 -13.38 7.01 -0.81
CA LYS A 65 -12.27 7.53 -1.64
C LYS A 65 -11.26 6.45 -2.03
N TRP A 66 -11.31 5.28 -1.41
CA TRP A 66 -10.42 4.16 -1.76
C TRP A 66 -10.87 3.54 -3.09
N ARG A 67 -10.32 4.04 -4.19
CA ARG A 67 -10.73 3.66 -5.56
C ARG A 67 -9.67 2.83 -6.27
N PRO A 68 -9.83 1.51 -6.37
CA PRO A 68 -8.88 0.65 -7.08
C PRO A 68 -8.93 0.74 -8.60
N ASN A 69 -10.01 1.27 -9.16
CA ASN A 69 -10.19 1.42 -10.61
C ASN A 69 -9.58 2.70 -11.19
N ALA A 70 -8.94 3.53 -10.36
CA ALA A 70 -8.03 4.54 -10.88
C ALA A 70 -6.82 3.77 -11.42
N VAL A 71 -6.81 3.57 -12.73
CA VAL A 71 -5.82 2.82 -13.49
C VAL A 71 -4.41 3.18 -13.01
N TYR A 72 -3.86 2.40 -12.08
CA TYR A 72 -2.43 2.32 -11.82
C TYR A 72 -1.84 1.47 -12.94
N SER A 73 -1.99 1.96 -14.18
CA SER A 73 -1.27 1.44 -15.32
C SER A 73 0.20 1.53 -14.96
N THR A 74 0.91 0.41 -15.08
CA THR A 74 2.35 0.32 -14.86
C THR A 74 3.14 1.34 -15.69
N LYS A 75 2.53 1.96 -16.72
CA LYS A 75 3.09 3.09 -17.47
C LYS A 75 3.34 4.36 -16.63
N SER A 76 2.72 4.49 -15.44
CA SER A 76 2.94 5.64 -14.56
C SER A 76 4.05 5.43 -13.52
N ILE A 77 4.63 4.22 -13.45
CA ILE A 77 5.69 3.87 -12.48
C ILE A 77 7.07 3.77 -13.19
N GLU A 78 7.09 3.64 -14.52
CA GLU A 78 8.28 3.75 -15.35
C GLU A 78 8.40 5.17 -15.94
N LYS A 79 8.79 6.15 -15.12
CA LYS A 79 9.41 7.39 -15.59
C LYS A 79 10.32 8.00 -14.54
#